data_AF-A0A7S4EQB4-F1
#
_entry.id   AF-A0A7S4EQB4-F1
#
_cell.length_a   1.000
_cell.length_b   1.000
_cell.length_c   1.000
_cell.angle_alpha   90.00
_cell.angle_beta   90.00
_cell.angle_gamma   90.00
#
_symmetry.space_group_name_H-M   'P 1'
#
loop_
_entity.id
_entity.type
_entity.pdbx_description
1 polymer ?
#
loop_
_entity_poly.entity_id
_entity_poly.type
_entity_poly.pdbx_seq_one_letter_code
_entity_poly.pdbx_strand_id
1 'polypeptide(L)'
;MNHHHNYNSQSHSPPLRITMIFNFHRSLLLSVSFATLLFASNIAFVTGFTRQKSLHPEKSTRNVTRRVASFEVIAIPPDGAQQQQQPPQGARQRGLATRRFSSATSRDPRAASLDYQLTVTRIAITVASCFLTWFAQAQYSNVMASAAMTLVCTMIFDKRLGQAAFCGSFAGMCSQAIIPTKNLALVLGATTALLYEILIHAQNAFQGIGGRLGTTAFLATSAVAYKTGVKTGLERLALFGGSRTLELSALQWESTILPFAFLHTVGAVATIVLREISDDRTAADPVRASAVVGLAGALFLREPSAALALYGGSFVGMSLPSKLMSLTSGDLSSRNPTLGNVLSLLLAFCVSGLFAGILHGASVDWNLWQGGWGGKAGVCAFVGCMTYRTMTGLLGALQTKR
;
A
#
# COMPACT_ATOMS: atom_id res chain seq x y z
N MET A 1 -34.69 3.51 65.39
CA MET A 1 -33.36 3.39 64.77
C MET A 1 -33.38 4.17 63.47
N ASN A 2 -32.95 5.43 63.51
CA ASN A 2 -32.85 6.33 62.36
C ASN A 2 -31.38 6.48 62.02
N HIS A 3 -30.98 6.14 60.79
CA HIS A 3 -29.64 6.46 60.27
C HIS A 3 -29.75 7.56 59.22
N HIS A 4 -29.32 8.76 59.61
CA HIS A 4 -28.97 9.87 58.72
C HIS A 4 -27.54 9.64 58.19
N HIS A 5 -27.35 9.65 56.87
CA HIS A 5 -26.03 9.81 56.26
C HIS A 5 -25.91 11.19 55.61
N ASN A 6 -24.88 11.91 56.06
CA ASN A 6 -24.51 13.27 55.71
C ASN A 6 -23.45 13.20 54.59
N TYR A 7 -23.75 13.73 53.40
CA TYR A 7 -22.77 13.86 52.32
C TYR A 7 -22.27 15.30 52.26
N ASN A 8 -21.03 15.48 52.70
CA ASN A 8 -20.33 16.76 52.67
C ASN A 8 -19.67 16.94 51.29
N SER A 9 -19.88 18.11 50.71
CA SER A 9 -19.39 18.52 49.39
C SER A 9 -18.11 19.34 49.55
N GLN A 10 -17.05 18.99 48.80
CA GLN A 10 -15.92 19.91 48.57
C GLN A 10 -15.23 19.53 47.26
N SER A 11 -15.48 20.33 46.22
CA SER A 11 -14.81 20.27 44.91
C SER A 11 -13.82 21.44 44.79
N HIS A 12 -12.53 21.15 44.88
CA HIS A 12 -11.47 22.06 44.41
C HIS A 12 -10.88 21.50 43.11
N SER A 13 -11.08 22.22 42.00
CA SER A 13 -10.44 21.93 40.71
C SER A 13 -9.27 22.90 40.46
N PRO A 14 -8.08 22.42 40.07
CA PRO A 14 -6.96 23.29 39.68
C PRO A 14 -7.04 23.70 38.19
N PRO A 15 -6.37 24.81 37.80
CA PRO A 15 -6.46 25.37 36.45
C PRO A 15 -5.62 24.57 35.43
N LEU A 16 -6.30 23.72 34.64
CA LEU A 16 -5.72 22.79 33.66
C LEU A 16 -5.47 23.37 32.24
N ARG A 17 -5.57 24.69 32.05
CA ARG A 17 -5.62 25.28 30.69
C ARG A 17 -4.27 25.56 30.02
N ILE A 18 -3.16 25.70 30.77
CA ILE A 18 -1.87 26.11 30.16
C ILE A 18 -1.02 24.89 29.74
N THR A 19 -1.13 23.75 30.44
CA THR A 19 -0.33 22.54 30.12
C THR A 19 -0.81 21.83 28.85
N MET A 20 -2.08 21.99 28.44
CA MET A 20 -2.59 21.39 27.20
C MET A 20 -2.00 22.01 25.94
N ILE A 21 -1.71 23.32 25.94
CA ILE A 21 -1.22 24.04 24.76
C ILE A 21 0.22 23.62 24.43
N PHE A 22 1.05 23.37 25.45
CA PHE A 22 2.43 22.88 25.26
C PHE A 22 2.48 21.42 24.77
N ASN A 23 1.57 20.54 25.23
CA ASN A 23 1.53 19.14 24.77
C ASN A 23 0.94 19.00 23.35
N PHE A 24 0.03 19.90 22.95
CA PHE A 24 -0.51 19.99 21.60
C PHE A 24 0.59 20.22 20.55
N HIS A 25 1.51 21.15 20.81
CA HIS A 25 2.59 21.47 19.88
C HIS A 25 3.61 20.33 19.75
N ARG A 26 3.88 19.61 20.84
CA ARG A 26 4.92 18.57 20.91
C ARG A 26 4.53 17.29 20.17
N SER A 27 3.26 16.87 20.24
CA SER A 27 2.77 15.65 19.57
C SER A 27 2.54 15.86 18.06
N LEU A 28 2.08 17.05 17.67
CA LEU A 28 2.04 17.46 16.27
C LEU A 28 3.45 17.53 15.67
N LEU A 29 4.41 18.11 16.41
CA LEU A 29 5.80 18.13 15.99
C LEU A 29 6.40 16.71 15.93
N LEU A 30 6.04 15.78 16.80
CA LEU A 30 6.56 14.40 16.77
C LEU A 30 5.99 13.56 15.62
N SER A 31 4.68 13.67 15.34
CA SER A 31 4.06 12.97 14.21
C SER A 31 4.51 13.54 12.86
N VAL A 32 4.59 14.88 12.77
CA VAL A 32 5.19 15.56 11.62
C VAL A 32 6.66 15.18 11.54
N SER A 33 7.44 15.20 12.64
CA SER A 33 8.86 14.82 12.66
C SER A 33 9.10 13.37 12.31
N PHE A 34 8.24 12.44 12.70
CA PHE A 34 8.35 11.03 12.32
C PHE A 34 8.03 10.87 10.82
N ALA A 35 7.02 11.57 10.32
CA ALA A 35 6.75 11.66 8.89
C ALA A 35 7.91 12.31 8.13
N THR A 36 8.50 13.42 8.62
CA THR A 36 9.69 14.06 8.03
C THR A 36 10.96 13.28 8.24
N LEU A 37 11.11 12.43 9.26
CA LEU A 37 12.25 11.51 9.42
C LEU A 37 12.15 10.38 8.41
N LEU A 38 10.96 9.81 8.22
CA LEU A 38 10.69 8.85 7.15
C LEU A 38 10.86 9.50 5.76
N PHE A 39 10.55 10.79 5.64
CA PHE A 39 10.74 11.57 4.41
C PHE A 39 12.20 11.98 4.18
N ALA A 40 12.94 12.38 5.23
CA ALA A 40 14.33 12.85 5.16
C ALA A 40 15.31 11.68 4.99
N SER A 41 15.06 10.54 5.64
CA SER A 41 15.77 9.29 5.33
C SER A 41 15.54 8.87 3.87
N ASN A 42 14.36 9.17 3.30
CA ASN A 42 14.10 8.97 1.87
C ASN A 42 14.80 9.98 0.96
N ILE A 43 14.78 11.28 1.29
CA ILE A 43 15.50 12.28 0.50
C ILE A 43 16.98 11.95 0.48
N ALA A 44 17.59 11.65 1.63
CA ALA A 44 18.99 11.24 1.70
C ALA A 44 19.28 10.00 0.83
N PHE A 45 18.40 9.00 0.86
CA PHE A 45 18.52 7.78 0.05
C PHE A 45 18.32 8.03 -1.47
N VAL A 46 17.35 8.86 -1.86
CA VAL A 46 17.07 9.21 -3.26
C VAL A 46 18.16 10.14 -3.83
N THR A 47 18.65 11.10 -3.03
CA THR A 47 19.77 11.98 -3.42
C THR A 47 21.09 11.22 -3.51
N GLY A 48 21.28 10.17 -2.71
CA GLY A 48 22.44 9.28 -2.80
C GLY A 48 22.52 8.56 -4.15
N PHE A 49 21.37 8.15 -4.71
CA PHE A 49 21.29 7.48 -6.01
C PHE A 49 21.46 8.42 -7.21
N THR A 50 21.05 9.69 -7.10
CA THR A 50 21.19 10.67 -8.18
C THR A 50 22.63 11.18 -8.31
N ARG A 51 23.42 11.18 -7.23
CA ARG A 51 24.82 11.65 -7.27
C ARG A 51 25.77 10.72 -8.02
N GLN A 52 25.41 9.46 -8.28
CA GLN A 52 26.31 8.49 -8.92
C GLN A 52 26.22 8.44 -10.45
N LYS A 53 25.34 9.22 -11.10
CA LYS A 53 25.15 9.22 -12.57
C LYS A 53 25.84 10.34 -13.35
N SER A 54 26.66 11.20 -12.71
CA SER A 54 27.23 12.39 -13.37
C SER A 54 28.77 12.40 -13.44
N LEU A 55 29.43 11.27 -13.65
CA LEU A 55 30.88 11.22 -13.92
C LEU A 55 31.19 10.21 -15.03
N HIS A 56 30.69 10.48 -16.24
CA HIS A 56 31.34 9.99 -17.47
C HIS A 56 31.23 11.09 -18.53
N PRO A 57 32.34 11.76 -18.90
CA PRO A 57 32.33 12.69 -20.02
C PRO A 57 32.23 11.87 -21.32
N GLU A 58 31.08 11.96 -21.97
CA GLU A 58 30.83 11.39 -23.28
C GLU A 58 31.63 12.17 -24.33
N LYS A 59 32.76 11.60 -24.77
CA LYS A 59 33.46 12.04 -25.99
C LYS A 59 32.68 11.56 -27.21
N SER A 60 31.70 12.34 -27.64
CA SER A 60 31.03 12.15 -28.94
C SER A 60 31.71 13.02 -30.00
N THR A 61 32.66 12.41 -30.70
CA THR A 61 33.16 12.87 -32.00
C THR A 61 32.89 11.76 -33.01
N ARG A 62 31.91 11.96 -33.91
CA ARG A 62 31.98 11.49 -35.30
C ARG A 62 30.81 12.02 -36.16
N ASN A 63 31.21 12.91 -37.07
CA ASN A 63 30.84 12.96 -38.48
C ASN A 63 29.36 13.08 -38.86
N VAL A 64 28.90 14.34 -38.94
CA VAL A 64 27.82 14.73 -39.86
C VAL A 64 28.46 15.46 -41.03
N THR A 65 28.59 14.77 -42.16
CA THR A 65 28.95 15.39 -43.44
C THR A 65 27.96 14.94 -44.51
N ARG A 66 27.28 15.93 -45.10
CA ARG A 66 26.60 15.96 -46.41
C ARG A 66 25.52 14.90 -46.70
N ARG A 67 24.28 15.39 -46.89
CA ARG A 67 23.70 15.46 -48.24
C ARG A 67 22.72 16.62 -48.36
N VAL A 68 22.96 17.41 -49.39
CA VAL A 68 22.23 18.58 -49.85
C VAL A 68 21.16 18.13 -50.85
N ALA A 69 20.00 18.79 -50.76
CA ALA A 69 18.97 19.03 -51.78
C ALA A 69 18.50 17.88 -52.68
N SER A 70 17.20 17.61 -52.61
CA SER A 70 16.32 17.46 -53.77
C SER A 70 14.89 17.76 -53.32
N PHE A 71 14.38 18.92 -53.74
CA PHE A 71 12.97 19.28 -53.67
C PHE A 71 12.30 18.57 -54.84
N GLU A 72 11.41 17.62 -54.58
CA GLU A 72 10.64 16.95 -55.63
C GLU A 72 9.15 17.22 -55.43
N VAL A 73 8.54 17.58 -56.54
CA VAL A 73 7.19 18.11 -56.72
C VAL A 73 6.15 17.02 -56.45
N ILE A 74 5.12 17.36 -55.67
CA ILE A 74 3.96 16.50 -55.40
C ILE A 74 3.12 16.40 -56.68
N ALA A 75 3.17 15.25 -57.35
CA ALA A 75 2.21 14.85 -58.36
C ALA A 75 1.18 13.88 -57.74
N ILE A 76 -0.10 14.19 -57.91
CA ILE A 76 -1.25 13.37 -57.51
C ILE A 76 -1.47 12.30 -58.60
N PRO A 77 -1.46 10.99 -58.29
CA PRO A 77 -1.96 9.98 -59.22
C PRO A 77 -3.46 9.69 -58.97
N PRO A 78 -4.23 9.40 -60.03
CA PRO A 78 -5.64 9.06 -59.94
C PRO A 78 -5.85 7.57 -59.64
N ASP A 79 -7.10 7.28 -59.27
CA ASP A 79 -7.70 5.99 -58.94
C ASP A 79 -7.20 4.79 -59.74
N GLY A 80 -6.87 3.71 -59.02
CA GLY A 80 -6.51 2.42 -59.59
C GLY A 80 -6.65 1.28 -58.58
N ALA A 81 -7.66 0.45 -58.79
CA ALA A 81 -7.98 -0.73 -57.99
C ALA A 81 -6.79 -1.70 -57.85
N GLN A 82 -6.50 -2.13 -56.62
CA GLN A 82 -5.69 -3.31 -56.36
C GLN A 82 -6.45 -4.30 -55.48
N GLN A 83 -6.75 -5.46 -56.08
CA GLN A 83 -7.25 -6.68 -55.44
C GLN A 83 -6.25 -7.15 -54.38
N GLN A 84 -6.68 -7.20 -53.11
CA GLN A 84 -5.98 -7.91 -52.06
C GLN A 84 -6.19 -9.41 -52.21
N GLN A 85 -5.17 -10.11 -52.72
CA GLN A 85 -5.03 -11.56 -52.59
C GLN A 85 -4.77 -11.91 -51.13
N GLN A 86 -5.73 -12.61 -50.50
CA GLN A 86 -5.54 -13.25 -49.20
C GLN A 86 -4.65 -14.49 -49.37
N PRO A 87 -3.58 -14.66 -48.57
CA PRO A 87 -2.81 -15.88 -48.56
C PRO A 87 -3.62 -17.04 -47.93
N PRO A 88 -3.37 -18.29 -48.35
CA PRO A 88 -4.13 -19.47 -47.94
C PRO A 88 -3.97 -19.74 -46.44
N GLN A 89 -5.10 -20.00 -45.79
CA GLN A 89 -5.18 -20.43 -44.39
C GLN A 89 -4.57 -21.83 -44.23
N GLY A 90 -3.25 -21.86 -43.99
CA GLY A 90 -2.51 -23.05 -43.62
C GLY A 90 -2.99 -23.63 -42.28
N ALA A 91 -3.12 -24.95 -42.27
CA ALA A 91 -3.53 -25.81 -41.17
C ALA A 91 -3.12 -25.31 -39.78
N ARG A 92 -4.14 -24.99 -38.98
CA ARG A 92 -4.04 -24.61 -37.57
C ARG A 92 -3.57 -25.82 -36.76
N GLN A 93 -2.25 -26.01 -36.67
CA GLN A 93 -1.64 -26.94 -35.73
C GLN A 93 -2.17 -26.62 -34.34
N ARG A 94 -2.96 -27.54 -33.78
CA ARG A 94 -3.32 -27.58 -32.36
C ARG A 94 -2.08 -27.99 -31.56
N GLY A 95 -1.05 -27.15 -31.58
CA GLY A 95 0.02 -27.22 -30.60
C GLY A 95 -0.61 -26.89 -29.25
N LEU A 96 -0.47 -27.81 -28.29
CA LEU A 96 -0.73 -27.56 -26.86
C LEU A 96 -0.03 -26.24 -26.50
N ALA A 97 -0.82 -25.17 -26.46
CA ALA A 97 -0.34 -23.83 -26.18
C ALA A 97 0.11 -23.83 -24.73
N THR A 98 1.39 -24.09 -24.50
CA THR A 98 2.04 -23.82 -23.23
C THR A 98 1.82 -22.34 -22.95
N ARG A 99 0.93 -22.06 -22.00
CA ARG A 99 0.56 -20.72 -21.55
C ARG A 99 1.86 -19.98 -21.20
N ARG A 100 2.35 -19.14 -22.13
CA ARG A 100 3.57 -18.37 -21.92
C ARG A 100 3.25 -17.34 -20.84
N PHE A 101 3.83 -17.52 -19.66
CA PHE A 101 3.85 -16.49 -18.63
C PHE A 101 4.52 -15.24 -19.22
N SER A 102 3.72 -14.23 -19.57
CA SER A 102 4.25 -12.94 -19.99
C SER A 102 5.02 -12.33 -18.81
N SER A 103 6.28 -11.94 -19.03
CA SER A 103 7.15 -11.39 -17.97
C SER A 103 6.48 -10.24 -17.21
N ALA A 104 6.42 -10.36 -15.87
CA ALA A 104 5.68 -9.48 -14.97
C ALA A 104 6.15 -8.02 -14.99
N THR A 105 7.39 -7.75 -15.40
CA THR A 105 7.98 -6.40 -15.42
C THR A 105 7.53 -5.51 -16.58
N SER A 106 6.99 -6.07 -17.66
CA SER A 106 6.49 -5.29 -18.80
C SER A 106 5.17 -4.55 -18.48
N ARG A 107 4.53 -4.87 -17.35
CA ARG A 107 3.16 -4.42 -16.99
C ARG A 107 3.11 -3.29 -15.95
N ASP A 108 4.24 -2.66 -15.62
CA ASP A 108 4.24 -1.57 -14.65
C ASP A 108 3.38 -0.38 -15.14
N PRO A 109 2.38 0.06 -14.37
CA PRO A 109 1.51 1.17 -14.78
C PRO A 109 2.32 2.46 -14.88
N ARG A 110 2.20 3.16 -16.01
CA ARG A 110 2.75 4.52 -16.18
C ARG A 110 2.10 5.45 -15.14
N ALA A 111 2.89 6.39 -14.63
CA ALA A 111 2.40 7.41 -13.71
C ALA A 111 1.16 8.11 -14.31
N ALA A 112 0.17 8.37 -13.47
CA ALA A 112 -1.10 8.94 -13.90
C ALA A 112 -0.93 10.36 -14.46
N SER A 113 -1.52 10.63 -15.63
CA SER A 113 -1.78 11.99 -16.11
C SER A 113 -2.70 12.73 -15.13
N LEU A 114 -2.45 14.02 -14.97
CA LEU A 114 -3.15 14.90 -14.03
C LEU A 114 -4.51 15.35 -14.60
N ASP A 115 -5.43 14.41 -14.80
CA ASP A 115 -6.75 14.71 -15.38
C ASP A 115 -7.73 15.22 -14.30
N TYR A 116 -8.06 16.51 -14.36
CA TYR A 116 -8.82 17.25 -13.33
C TYR A 116 -10.22 16.68 -13.05
N GLN A 117 -10.93 16.18 -14.08
CA GLN A 117 -12.29 15.64 -13.92
C GLN A 117 -12.35 14.40 -13.01
N LEU A 118 -11.26 13.65 -12.90
CA LEU A 118 -11.24 12.46 -12.06
C LEU A 118 -11.06 12.77 -10.56
N THR A 119 -10.61 13.97 -10.19
CA THR A 119 -10.31 14.32 -8.80
C THR A 119 -11.56 14.36 -7.92
N VAL A 120 -12.61 15.03 -8.38
CA VAL A 120 -13.88 15.10 -7.62
C VAL A 120 -14.48 13.70 -7.44
N THR A 121 -14.44 12.88 -8.49
CA THR A 121 -14.92 11.49 -8.44
C THR A 121 -14.08 10.63 -7.48
N ARG A 122 -12.75 10.77 -7.46
CA ARG A 122 -11.87 10.08 -6.49
C ARG A 122 -12.20 10.48 -5.05
N ILE A 123 -12.37 11.78 -4.79
CA ILE A 123 -12.75 12.28 -3.47
C ILE A 123 -14.11 11.68 -3.05
N ALA A 124 -15.12 11.78 -3.92
CA ALA A 124 -16.45 11.27 -3.66
C ALA A 124 -16.45 9.76 -3.36
N ILE A 125 -15.73 8.97 -4.18
CA ILE A 125 -15.63 7.52 -4.00
C ILE A 125 -14.87 7.15 -2.72
N THR A 126 -13.80 7.88 -2.38
CA THR A 126 -13.04 7.62 -1.14
C THR A 126 -13.88 7.91 0.10
N VAL A 127 -14.63 9.01 0.09
CA VAL A 127 -15.55 9.39 1.19
C VAL A 127 -16.67 8.36 1.31
N ALA A 128 -17.31 8.01 0.19
CA ALA A 128 -18.40 7.05 0.14
C ALA A 128 -17.94 5.65 0.59
N SER A 129 -16.79 5.16 0.12
CA SER A 129 -16.28 3.84 0.51
C SER A 129 -15.91 3.80 2.00
N CYS A 130 -15.31 4.87 2.54
CA CYS A 130 -15.06 5.00 3.96
C CYS A 130 -16.35 4.93 4.79
N PHE A 131 -17.36 5.72 4.42
CA PHE A 131 -18.64 5.75 5.12
C PHE A 131 -19.38 4.41 5.04
N LEU A 132 -19.46 3.82 3.85
CA LEU A 132 -20.15 2.55 3.62
C LEU A 132 -19.45 1.39 4.34
N THR A 133 -18.12 1.33 4.34
CA THR A 133 -17.39 0.32 5.12
C THR A 133 -17.59 0.51 6.62
N TRP A 134 -17.57 1.75 7.12
CA TRP A 134 -17.83 2.06 8.54
C TRP A 134 -19.26 1.69 8.97
N PHE A 135 -20.22 1.83 8.06
CA PHE A 135 -21.60 1.42 8.30
C PHE A 135 -21.75 -0.11 8.25
N ALA A 136 -21.19 -0.76 7.24
CA ALA A 136 -21.31 -2.21 7.03
C ALA A 136 -20.62 -3.06 8.10
N GLN A 137 -19.53 -2.57 8.70
CA GLN A 137 -18.85 -3.28 9.80
C GLN A 137 -19.71 -3.43 11.07
N ALA A 138 -20.87 -2.76 11.17
CA ALA A 138 -21.81 -2.99 12.26
C ALA A 138 -22.47 -4.38 12.21
N GLN A 139 -22.57 -4.98 11.01
CA GLN A 139 -23.23 -6.27 10.78
C GLN A 139 -22.25 -7.38 10.36
N TYR A 140 -21.09 -6.97 9.83
CA TYR A 140 -20.13 -7.86 9.18
C TYR A 140 -18.73 -7.63 9.74
N SER A 141 -17.81 -8.57 9.54
CA SER A 141 -16.41 -8.36 9.92
C SER A 141 -15.80 -7.20 9.14
N ASN A 142 -14.94 -6.39 9.77
CA ASN A 142 -14.31 -5.22 9.14
C ASN A 142 -13.58 -5.59 7.85
N VAL A 143 -12.92 -6.75 7.84
CA VAL A 143 -12.20 -7.29 6.67
C VAL A 143 -13.18 -7.60 5.54
N MET A 144 -14.30 -8.28 5.83
CA MET A 144 -15.31 -8.60 4.83
C MET A 144 -15.93 -7.33 4.25
N ALA A 145 -16.29 -6.37 5.09
CA ALA A 145 -16.87 -5.10 4.67
C ALA A 145 -15.91 -4.32 3.75
N SER A 146 -14.63 -4.22 4.10
CA SER A 146 -13.62 -3.54 3.28
C SER A 146 -13.36 -4.28 1.96
N ALA A 147 -13.19 -5.61 2.01
CA ALA A 147 -12.92 -6.42 0.84
C ALA A 147 -14.10 -6.41 -0.15
N ALA A 148 -15.33 -6.58 0.33
CA ALA A 148 -16.53 -6.55 -0.50
C ALA A 148 -16.73 -5.17 -1.16
N MET A 149 -16.62 -4.08 -0.38
CA MET A 149 -16.74 -2.71 -0.93
C MET A 149 -15.70 -2.45 -2.02
N THR A 150 -14.46 -2.89 -1.79
CA THR A 150 -13.38 -2.72 -2.77
C THR A 150 -13.62 -3.54 -4.03
N LEU A 151 -14.09 -4.78 -3.87
CA LEU A 151 -14.40 -5.66 -5.00
C LEU A 151 -15.54 -5.09 -5.85
N VAL A 152 -16.63 -4.63 -5.22
CA VAL A 152 -17.75 -3.95 -5.90
C VAL A 152 -17.24 -2.71 -6.63
N CYS A 153 -16.47 -1.83 -5.98
CA CYS A 153 -15.97 -0.62 -6.61
C CYS A 153 -15.02 -0.91 -7.79
N THR A 154 -14.14 -1.92 -7.68
CA THR A 154 -13.22 -2.31 -8.76
C THR A 154 -13.89 -3.04 -9.92
N MET A 155 -15.10 -3.57 -9.73
CA MET A 155 -15.91 -4.16 -10.80
C MET A 155 -16.74 -3.10 -11.54
N ILE A 156 -17.23 -2.07 -10.84
CA ILE A 156 -18.10 -1.05 -11.40
C ILE A 156 -17.30 0.11 -12.01
N PHE A 157 -16.22 0.53 -11.33
CA PHE A 157 -15.47 1.72 -11.69
C PHE A 157 -14.09 1.38 -12.28
N ASP A 158 -13.47 2.38 -12.89
CA ASP A 158 -12.09 2.29 -13.36
C ASP A 158 -11.11 1.92 -12.24
N LYS A 159 -10.04 1.21 -12.60
CA LYS A 159 -8.99 0.75 -11.67
C LYS A 159 -8.41 1.85 -10.79
N ARG A 160 -8.29 3.07 -11.34
CA ARG A 160 -7.78 4.25 -10.59
C ARG A 160 -8.74 4.62 -9.46
N LEU A 161 -10.04 4.55 -9.70
CA LEU A 161 -11.07 4.78 -8.69
C LEU A 161 -11.12 3.62 -7.68
N GLY A 162 -10.80 2.40 -8.11
CA GLY A 162 -10.63 1.24 -7.24
C GLY A 162 -9.59 1.46 -6.12
N GLN A 163 -8.44 2.06 -6.43
CA GLN A 163 -7.42 2.39 -5.42
C GLN A 163 -7.90 3.42 -4.40
N ALA A 164 -8.64 4.44 -4.86
CA ALA A 164 -9.22 5.47 -4.02
C ALA A 164 -10.29 4.87 -3.09
N ALA A 165 -11.19 4.05 -3.64
CA ALA A 165 -12.18 3.29 -2.89
C ALA A 165 -11.51 2.39 -1.83
N PHE A 166 -10.42 1.73 -2.20
CA PHE A 166 -9.69 0.84 -1.29
C PHE A 166 -9.07 1.58 -0.11
N CYS A 167 -8.46 2.74 -0.37
CA CYS A 167 -7.91 3.59 0.67
C CYS A 167 -9.01 4.07 1.63
N GLY A 168 -10.15 4.50 1.10
CA GLY A 168 -11.30 4.91 1.90
C GLY A 168 -11.86 3.76 2.76
N SER A 169 -11.99 2.56 2.18
CA SER A 169 -12.51 1.39 2.90
C SER A 169 -11.61 1.02 4.09
N PHE A 170 -10.28 1.19 3.98
CA PHE A 170 -9.37 0.96 5.12
C PHE A 170 -9.57 1.92 6.27
N ALA A 171 -9.84 3.20 5.98
CA ALA A 171 -10.20 4.16 7.01
C ALA A 171 -11.58 3.83 7.61
N GLY A 172 -12.50 3.31 6.81
CA GLY A 172 -13.81 2.84 7.26
C GLY A 172 -13.78 1.65 8.22
N MET A 173 -12.70 0.84 8.23
CA MET A 173 -12.51 -0.27 9.18
C MET A 173 -12.24 0.17 10.63
N CYS A 174 -12.24 1.48 10.89
CA CYS A 174 -12.09 2.04 12.23
C CYS A 174 -13.24 1.63 13.14
N SER A 175 -12.93 1.14 14.34
CA SER A 175 -13.94 0.81 15.35
C SER A 175 -14.86 1.99 15.65
N GLN A 176 -16.13 1.70 15.91
CA GLN A 176 -17.10 2.67 16.40
C GLN A 176 -16.70 3.27 17.76
N ALA A 177 -15.81 2.62 18.51
CA ALA A 177 -15.23 3.20 19.73
C ALA A 177 -14.34 4.43 19.44
N ILE A 178 -13.65 4.46 18.29
CA ILE A 178 -12.83 5.60 17.86
C ILE A 178 -13.69 6.63 17.11
N ILE A 179 -14.57 6.13 16.24
CA ILE A 179 -15.42 6.95 15.37
C ILE A 179 -16.90 6.61 15.68
N PRO A 180 -17.49 7.18 16.74
CA PRO A 180 -18.83 6.80 17.20
C PRO A 180 -19.96 7.40 16.37
N THR A 181 -19.72 8.49 15.66
CA THR A 181 -20.77 9.23 14.96
C THR A 181 -20.59 9.19 13.44
N LYS A 182 -21.73 9.21 12.73
CA LYS A 182 -21.78 9.30 11.26
C LYS A 182 -21.01 10.52 10.73
N ASN A 183 -21.11 11.64 11.44
CA ASN A 183 -20.41 12.88 11.07
C ASN A 183 -18.89 12.71 11.15
N LEU A 184 -18.38 12.04 12.19
CA LEU A 184 -16.95 11.74 12.30
C LEU A 184 -16.49 10.76 11.21
N ALA A 185 -17.33 9.80 10.80
CA ALA A 185 -17.02 8.91 9.68
C ALA A 185 -16.90 9.67 8.34
N LEU A 186 -17.76 10.68 8.10
CA LEU A 186 -17.65 11.56 6.93
C LEU A 186 -16.39 12.43 6.99
N VAL A 187 -16.06 12.99 8.16
CA VAL A 187 -14.82 13.76 8.35
C VAL A 187 -13.58 12.88 8.13
N LEU A 188 -13.62 11.62 8.58
CA LEU A 188 -12.57 10.63 8.31
C LEU A 188 -12.44 10.32 6.82
N GLY A 189 -13.55 10.10 6.12
CA GLY A 189 -13.54 9.92 4.67
C GLY A 189 -12.94 11.13 3.94
N ALA A 190 -13.34 12.35 4.33
CA ALA A 190 -12.83 13.58 3.72
C ALA A 190 -11.33 13.79 3.98
N THR A 191 -10.88 13.53 5.21
CA THR A 191 -9.46 13.58 5.59
C THR A 191 -8.65 12.53 4.83
N THR A 192 -9.19 11.33 4.67
CA THR A 192 -8.56 10.24 3.91
C THR A 192 -8.44 10.59 2.43
N ALA A 193 -9.48 11.17 1.82
CA ALA A 193 -9.45 11.63 0.44
C ALA A 193 -8.38 12.72 0.24
N LEU A 194 -8.30 13.69 1.15
CA LEU A 194 -7.29 14.74 1.11
C LEU A 194 -5.86 14.17 1.18
N LEU A 195 -5.59 13.29 2.14
CA LEU A 195 -4.27 12.67 2.28
C LEU A 195 -3.92 11.74 1.10
N TYR A 196 -4.91 11.06 0.53
CA TYR A 196 -4.73 10.25 -0.68
C TYR A 196 -4.28 11.13 -1.86
N GLU A 197 -4.96 12.25 -2.11
CA GLU A 197 -4.58 13.16 -3.19
C GLU A 197 -3.19 13.77 -2.97
N ILE A 198 -2.84 14.16 -1.73
CA ILE A 198 -1.54 14.76 -1.42
C ILE A 198 -0.40 13.72 -1.54
N LEU A 199 -0.50 12.60 -0.82
CA LEU A 199 0.62 11.66 -0.69
C LEU A 199 0.79 10.77 -1.92
N ILE A 200 -0.33 10.31 -2.49
CA ILE A 200 -0.28 9.31 -3.55
C ILE A 200 -0.34 9.98 -4.91
N HIS A 201 -1.24 10.94 -5.11
CA HIS A 201 -1.41 11.56 -6.43
C HIS A 201 -0.40 12.69 -6.69
N ALA A 202 -0.25 13.64 -5.76
CA ALA A 202 0.65 14.78 -5.96
C ALA A 202 2.13 14.40 -5.79
N GLN A 203 2.47 13.65 -4.75
CA GLN A 203 3.87 13.33 -4.43
C GLN A 203 4.36 12.01 -5.06
N ASN A 204 3.47 11.16 -5.57
CA ASN A 204 3.81 9.79 -6.02
C ASN A 204 4.66 9.02 -4.99
N ALA A 205 4.44 9.27 -3.70
CA ALA A 205 5.27 8.72 -2.65
C ALA A 205 5.19 7.19 -2.67
N PHE A 206 6.38 6.55 -2.69
CA PHE A 206 6.52 5.09 -2.63
C PHE A 206 5.74 4.33 -3.71
N GLN A 207 5.74 4.86 -4.93
CA GLN A 207 5.06 4.20 -6.05
C GLN A 207 5.51 2.74 -6.21
N GLY A 208 4.54 1.84 -6.19
CA GLY A 208 4.73 0.39 -6.37
C GLY A 208 5.15 -0.38 -5.11
N ILE A 209 5.20 0.26 -3.94
CA ILE A 209 5.37 -0.43 -2.67
C ILE A 209 3.98 -0.73 -2.06
N GLY A 210 3.77 -1.98 -1.66
CA GLY A 210 2.57 -2.46 -1.00
C GLY A 210 2.29 -1.73 0.32
N GLY A 211 1.04 -1.72 0.76
CA GLY A 211 0.64 -1.13 2.04
C GLY A 211 0.48 0.40 2.08
N ARG A 212 0.99 1.16 1.09
CA ARG A 212 0.92 2.64 1.08
C ARG A 212 -0.49 3.23 1.25
N LEU A 213 -1.50 2.57 0.69
CA LEU A 213 -2.91 2.98 0.81
C LEU A 213 -3.39 2.85 2.26
N GLY A 214 -3.08 1.73 2.91
CA GLY A 214 -3.40 1.54 4.32
C GLY A 214 -2.59 2.45 5.23
N THR A 215 -1.33 2.76 4.91
CA THR A 215 -0.56 3.80 5.61
C THR A 215 -1.24 5.17 5.53
N THR A 216 -1.75 5.54 4.37
CA THR A 216 -2.49 6.79 4.16
C THR A 216 -3.77 6.82 5.01
N ALA A 217 -4.54 5.73 4.99
CA ALA A 217 -5.74 5.57 5.82
C ALA A 217 -5.41 5.61 7.32
N PHE A 218 -4.28 5.03 7.73
CA PHE A 218 -3.81 5.07 9.11
C PHE A 218 -3.44 6.48 9.56
N LEU A 219 -2.76 7.26 8.72
CA LEU A 219 -2.46 8.66 8.99
C LEU A 219 -3.75 9.49 9.12
N ALA A 220 -4.72 9.29 8.22
CA ALA A 220 -6.02 9.96 8.30
C ALA A 220 -6.76 9.62 9.60
N THR A 221 -6.80 8.33 9.94
CA THR A 221 -7.42 7.82 11.17
C THR A 221 -6.75 8.44 12.39
N SER A 222 -5.42 8.49 12.40
CA SER A 222 -4.65 9.08 13.50
C SER A 222 -4.94 10.57 13.67
N ALA A 223 -5.02 11.32 12.57
CA ALA A 223 -5.32 12.75 12.60
C ALA A 223 -6.72 13.03 13.17
N VAL A 224 -7.72 12.21 12.82
CA VAL A 224 -9.09 12.36 13.34
C VAL A 224 -9.18 11.89 14.80
N ALA A 225 -8.60 10.73 15.13
CA ALA A 225 -8.59 10.18 16.49
C ALA A 225 -7.88 11.09 17.50
N TYR A 226 -6.83 11.79 17.06
CA TYR A 226 -6.15 12.79 17.88
C TYR A 226 -7.09 13.94 18.24
N LYS A 227 -7.89 14.44 17.30
CA LYS A 227 -8.86 15.52 17.55
C LYS A 227 -10.00 15.10 18.47
N THR A 228 -10.36 13.82 18.50
CA THR A 228 -11.39 13.29 19.39
C THR A 228 -10.87 12.94 20.78
N GLY A 229 -9.56 13.17 21.05
CA GLY A 229 -8.96 12.92 22.37
C GLY A 229 -8.82 11.43 22.71
N VAL A 230 -8.89 10.54 21.71
CA VAL A 230 -8.68 9.11 21.92
C VAL A 230 -7.21 8.90 22.23
N LYS A 231 -6.91 8.46 23.46
CA LYS A 231 -5.53 8.18 23.88
C LYS A 231 -4.97 7.05 23.03
N THR A 232 -3.97 7.38 22.22
CA THR A 232 -3.22 6.36 21.47
C THR A 232 -2.26 5.66 22.43
N GLY A 233 -2.00 4.36 22.21
CA GLY A 233 -0.94 3.65 22.94
C GLY A 233 0.45 4.27 22.71
N LEU A 234 0.60 5.15 21.72
CA LEU A 234 1.86 5.80 21.36
C LEU A 234 2.39 6.73 22.47
N GLU A 235 1.53 7.28 23.34
CA GLU A 235 1.99 8.02 24.53
C GLU A 235 2.85 7.14 25.45
N ARG A 236 2.62 5.82 25.49
CA ARG A 236 3.48 4.88 26.23
C ARG A 236 4.88 4.76 25.63
N LEU A 237 5.05 4.98 24.33
CA LEU A 237 6.38 4.97 23.70
C LEU A 237 7.11 6.30 23.90
N ALA A 238 6.42 7.43 23.73
CA ALA A 238 7.07 8.75 23.77
C ALA A 238 7.49 9.19 25.19
N LEU A 239 6.83 8.68 26.23
CA LEU A 239 7.21 8.93 27.63
C LEU A 239 8.35 8.02 28.12
N PHE A 240 8.71 6.98 27.38
CA PHE A 240 9.74 6.02 27.76
C PHE A 240 11.06 6.25 27.00
N GLY A 241 11.64 7.44 27.17
CA GLY A 241 13.09 7.66 27.02
C GLY A 241 13.93 6.96 28.11
N GLY A 242 13.37 5.94 28.76
CA GLY A 242 14.02 5.12 29.77
C GLY A 242 14.10 3.69 29.26
N SER A 243 15.29 3.11 29.34
CA SER A 243 15.69 1.75 28.96
C SER A 243 14.88 0.65 29.68
N ARG A 244 13.55 0.61 29.52
CA ARG A 244 12.86 -0.67 29.51
C ARG A 244 13.36 -1.36 28.26
N THR A 245 14.43 -2.13 28.45
CA THR A 245 14.70 -3.31 27.65
C THR A 245 13.35 -3.88 27.27
N LEU A 246 12.97 -3.73 25.99
CA LEU A 246 11.87 -4.45 25.39
C LEU A 246 12.18 -5.90 25.75
N GLU A 247 11.55 -6.42 26.79
CA GLU A 247 11.73 -7.80 27.21
C GLU A 247 11.13 -8.62 26.08
N LEU A 248 11.97 -8.91 25.08
CA LEU A 248 11.64 -9.77 23.96
C LEU A 248 11.16 -11.15 24.44
N SER A 249 11.49 -11.50 25.68
CA SER A 249 11.01 -12.66 26.43
C SER A 249 9.49 -12.66 26.70
N ALA A 250 8.82 -11.51 26.70
CA ALA A 250 7.37 -11.42 26.92
C ALA A 250 6.54 -11.53 25.64
N LEU A 251 7.18 -11.49 24.45
CA LEU A 251 6.48 -11.62 23.18
C LEU A 251 5.96 -13.05 23.03
N GLN A 252 4.65 -13.19 22.85
CA GLN A 252 4.03 -14.48 22.58
C GLN A 252 4.31 -14.93 21.13
N TRP A 253 5.53 -15.42 20.91
CA TRP A 253 6.01 -15.84 19.58
C TRP A 253 5.14 -16.91 18.95
N GLU A 254 4.77 -17.91 19.74
CA GLU A 254 4.04 -19.08 19.26
C GLU A 254 2.56 -18.78 18.96
N SER A 255 1.91 -17.98 19.82
CA SER A 255 0.46 -17.73 19.69
C SER A 255 0.12 -16.59 18.73
N THR A 256 0.98 -15.56 18.62
CA THR A 256 0.63 -14.32 17.92
C THR A 256 1.54 -14.04 16.73
N ILE A 257 2.85 -13.98 16.94
CA ILE A 257 3.79 -13.52 15.90
C ILE A 257 3.89 -14.52 14.76
N LEU A 258 4.10 -15.80 15.08
CA LEU A 258 4.30 -16.85 14.08
C LEU A 258 3.06 -17.08 13.19
N PRO A 259 1.82 -17.14 13.74
CA PRO A 259 0.61 -17.19 12.92
C PRO A 259 0.43 -15.95 12.04
N PHE A 260 0.70 -14.74 12.56
CA PHE A 260 0.60 -13.52 11.75
C PHE A 260 1.64 -13.50 10.63
N ALA A 261 2.89 -13.89 10.90
CA ALA A 261 3.97 -13.99 9.93
C ALA A 261 3.63 -14.98 8.81
N PHE A 262 3.09 -16.16 9.18
CA PHE A 262 2.63 -17.16 8.24
C PHE A 262 1.46 -16.64 7.38
N LEU A 263 0.40 -16.12 7.99
CA LEU A 263 -0.77 -15.63 7.27
C LEU A 263 -0.45 -14.43 6.36
N HIS A 264 0.47 -13.54 6.76
CA HIS A 264 0.91 -12.47 5.87
C HIS A 264 1.67 -13.01 4.66
N THR A 265 2.52 -14.02 4.87
CA THR A 265 3.25 -14.71 3.80
C THR A 265 2.28 -15.35 2.81
N VAL A 266 1.28 -16.10 3.31
CA VAL A 266 0.24 -16.71 2.47
C VAL A 266 -0.55 -15.64 1.71
N GLY A 267 -0.98 -14.57 2.39
CA GLY A 267 -1.74 -13.48 1.76
C GLY A 267 -0.95 -12.77 0.66
N ALA A 268 0.34 -12.52 0.90
CA ALA A 268 1.24 -11.90 -0.07
C ALA A 268 1.39 -12.77 -1.32
N VAL A 269 1.69 -14.06 -1.13
CA VAL A 269 1.85 -15.04 -2.21
C VAL A 269 0.54 -15.25 -2.98
N ALA A 270 -0.58 -15.45 -2.28
CA ALA A 270 -1.88 -15.63 -2.91
C ALA A 270 -2.24 -14.44 -3.81
N THR A 271 -1.97 -13.21 -3.35
CA THR A 271 -2.28 -12.01 -4.13
C THR A 271 -1.40 -11.86 -5.36
N ILE A 272 -0.09 -12.09 -5.25
CA ILE A 272 0.81 -12.04 -6.42
C ILE A 272 0.46 -13.15 -7.42
N VAL A 273 0.20 -14.37 -6.95
CA VAL A 273 -0.19 -15.49 -7.81
C VAL A 273 -1.51 -15.20 -8.53
N LEU A 274 -2.53 -14.73 -7.80
CA LEU A 274 -3.82 -14.39 -8.40
C LEU A 274 -3.70 -13.26 -9.43
N ARG A 275 -2.83 -12.27 -9.17
CA ARG A 275 -2.52 -11.19 -10.10
C ARG A 275 -1.84 -11.70 -11.37
N GLU A 276 -0.87 -12.60 -11.26
CA GLU A 276 -0.13 -13.13 -12.41
C GLU A 276 -0.93 -14.16 -13.23
N ILE A 277 -1.81 -14.94 -12.59
CA ILE A 277 -2.71 -15.89 -13.28
C ILE A 277 -3.84 -15.16 -14.03
N SER A 278 -4.21 -13.95 -13.59
CA SER A 278 -5.18 -13.11 -14.28
C SER A 278 -4.63 -12.63 -15.63
N ASP A 279 -4.97 -13.35 -16.70
CA ASP A 279 -4.61 -13.01 -18.09
C ASP A 279 -5.30 -11.72 -18.59
N ASP A 280 -6.37 -11.30 -17.93
CA ASP A 280 -7.13 -10.14 -18.34
C ASP A 280 -6.28 -8.88 -18.10
N ARG A 281 -6.22 -8.01 -19.12
CA ARG A 281 -5.60 -6.68 -18.96
C ARG A 281 -6.41 -5.80 -18.00
N THR A 282 -7.66 -6.16 -17.72
CA THR A 282 -8.61 -5.48 -16.80
C THR A 282 -8.58 -6.11 -15.38
N ALA A 283 -8.89 -7.40 -15.20
CA ALA A 283 -7.90 -8.37 -14.69
C ALA A 283 -6.92 -8.05 -13.56
N ALA A 284 -5.68 -7.88 -13.99
CA ALA A 284 -4.46 -7.78 -13.19
C ALA A 284 -4.37 -6.49 -12.37
N ASP A 285 -5.50 -6.02 -11.83
CA ASP A 285 -5.50 -4.97 -10.82
C ASP A 285 -5.09 -5.59 -9.47
N PRO A 286 -3.91 -5.21 -8.91
CA PRO A 286 -3.46 -5.71 -7.62
C PRO A 286 -4.48 -5.44 -6.50
N VAL A 287 -5.25 -4.35 -6.59
CA VAL A 287 -6.31 -4.03 -5.62
C VAL A 287 -7.40 -5.10 -5.63
N ARG A 288 -7.84 -5.50 -6.81
CA ARG A 288 -8.89 -6.52 -6.96
C ARG A 288 -8.43 -7.88 -6.49
N ALA A 289 -7.18 -8.28 -6.82
CA ALA A 289 -6.61 -9.51 -6.30
C ALA A 289 -6.53 -9.51 -4.76
N SER A 290 -6.11 -8.40 -4.16
CA SER A 290 -6.07 -8.23 -2.70
C SER A 290 -7.48 -8.27 -2.08
N ALA A 291 -8.48 -7.66 -2.72
CA ALA A 291 -9.87 -7.73 -2.28
C ALA A 291 -10.43 -9.17 -2.32
N VAL A 292 -10.11 -9.95 -3.35
CA VAL A 292 -10.50 -11.38 -3.42
C VAL A 292 -9.85 -12.18 -2.29
N VAL A 293 -8.55 -11.98 -2.04
CA VAL A 293 -7.84 -12.66 -0.95
C VAL A 293 -8.41 -12.28 0.42
N GLY A 294 -8.73 -11.00 0.63
CA GLY A 294 -9.37 -10.51 1.84
C GLY A 294 -10.76 -11.10 2.07
N LEU A 295 -11.58 -11.14 1.02
CA LEU A 295 -12.93 -11.71 1.07
C LEU A 295 -12.89 -13.21 1.34
N ALA A 296 -12.03 -13.96 0.64
CA ALA A 296 -11.83 -15.38 0.89
C ALA A 296 -11.35 -15.62 2.33
N GLY A 297 -10.39 -14.83 2.81
CA GLY A 297 -9.93 -14.87 4.20
C GLY A 297 -11.06 -14.68 5.20
N ALA A 298 -11.91 -13.68 5.00
CA ALA A 298 -13.02 -13.39 5.89
C ALA A 298 -14.13 -14.46 5.87
N LEU A 299 -14.29 -15.20 4.76
CA LEU A 299 -15.29 -16.27 4.65
C LEU A 299 -14.78 -17.60 5.21
N PHE A 300 -13.49 -17.93 5.00
CA PHE A 300 -12.94 -19.23 5.37
C PHE A 300 -12.27 -19.25 6.74
N LEU A 301 -11.71 -18.13 7.21
CA LEU A 301 -11.07 -18.04 8.53
C LEU A 301 -12.11 -17.60 9.57
N ARG A 302 -12.36 -18.46 10.55
CA ARG A 302 -13.30 -18.19 11.65
C ARG A 302 -12.82 -17.07 12.57
N GLU A 303 -11.50 -16.93 12.71
CA GLU A 303 -10.90 -15.94 13.61
C GLU A 303 -10.70 -14.59 12.90
N PRO A 304 -11.29 -13.48 13.39
CA PRO A 304 -11.18 -12.17 12.74
C PRO A 304 -9.74 -11.64 12.65
N SER A 305 -8.91 -11.96 13.65
CA SER A 305 -7.47 -11.64 13.68
C SER A 305 -6.71 -12.33 12.54
N ALA A 306 -6.99 -13.62 12.31
CA ALA A 306 -6.40 -14.40 11.24
C ALA A 306 -6.84 -13.88 9.86
N ALA A 307 -8.12 -13.56 9.68
CA ALA A 307 -8.62 -12.92 8.46
C ALA A 307 -7.95 -11.56 8.22
N LEU A 308 -7.75 -10.75 9.27
CA LEU A 308 -7.06 -9.47 9.19
C LEU A 308 -5.57 -9.65 8.86
N ALA A 309 -4.91 -10.67 9.40
CA ALA A 309 -3.51 -10.97 9.12
C ALA A 309 -3.32 -11.42 7.66
N LEU A 310 -4.18 -12.32 7.16
CA LEU A 310 -4.17 -12.75 5.76
C LEU A 310 -4.42 -11.57 4.82
N TYR A 311 -5.41 -10.72 5.15
CA TYR A 311 -5.69 -9.52 4.38
C TYR A 311 -4.55 -8.50 4.43
N GLY A 312 -3.90 -8.33 5.58
CA GLY A 312 -2.67 -7.53 5.72
C GLY A 312 -1.55 -8.02 4.81
N GLY A 313 -1.35 -9.33 4.74
CA GLY A 313 -0.42 -9.97 3.79
C GLY A 313 -0.71 -9.64 2.34
N SER A 314 -1.99 -9.62 1.96
CA SER A 314 -2.40 -9.30 0.59
C SER A 314 -1.90 -7.92 0.12
N PHE A 315 -1.70 -6.97 1.05
CA PHE A 315 -1.18 -5.66 0.73
C PHE A 315 0.30 -5.68 0.34
N VAL A 316 1.08 -6.63 0.86
CA VAL A 316 2.46 -6.88 0.41
C VAL A 316 2.44 -7.40 -1.02
N GLY A 317 1.53 -8.34 -1.32
CA GLY A 317 1.32 -8.91 -2.66
C GLY A 317 0.91 -7.89 -3.74
N MET A 318 0.38 -6.74 -3.34
CA MET A 318 0.11 -5.62 -4.26
C MET A 318 1.37 -4.89 -4.75
N SER A 319 2.55 -5.15 -4.16
CA SER A 319 3.79 -4.49 -4.58
C SER A 319 4.14 -4.81 -6.05
N LEU A 320 4.75 -3.85 -6.74
CA LEU A 320 5.31 -4.07 -8.06
C LEU A 320 6.62 -4.88 -7.92
N PRO A 321 6.78 -6.00 -8.65
CA PRO A 321 7.99 -6.82 -8.60
C PRO A 321 9.27 -6.03 -8.83
N SER A 322 9.24 -5.12 -9.80
CA SER A 322 10.36 -4.24 -10.15
C SER A 322 10.80 -3.35 -8.99
N LYS A 323 9.85 -2.89 -8.17
CA LYS A 323 10.09 -2.01 -7.02
C LYS A 323 10.50 -2.77 -5.78
N LEU A 324 9.97 -3.98 -5.58
CA LEU A 324 10.27 -4.80 -4.41
C LEU A 324 11.66 -5.46 -4.52
N MET A 325 11.98 -6.06 -5.67
CA MET A 325 13.23 -6.79 -5.86
C MET A 325 14.44 -5.89 -6.17
N SER A 326 14.22 -4.59 -6.36
CA SER A 326 15.26 -3.62 -6.79
C SER A 326 16.08 -4.11 -8.00
N LEU A 327 15.49 -4.96 -8.84
CA LEU A 327 16.14 -5.49 -10.02
C LEU A 327 16.22 -4.39 -11.08
N THR A 328 17.41 -4.20 -11.65
CA THR A 328 17.61 -3.26 -12.75
C THR A 328 16.70 -3.67 -13.90
N SER A 329 15.79 -2.78 -14.32
CA SER A 329 14.73 -3.07 -15.30
C SER A 329 15.21 -3.69 -16.62
N GLY A 330 16.50 -3.52 -16.96
CA GLY A 330 17.11 -4.12 -18.16
C GLY A 330 17.23 -5.64 -18.12
N ASP A 331 17.33 -6.26 -16.94
CA ASP A 331 17.68 -7.68 -16.83
C ASP A 331 16.47 -8.64 -16.92
N LEU A 332 15.27 -8.12 -16.68
CA LEU A 332 14.01 -8.90 -16.68
C LEU A 332 13.22 -8.83 -18.00
N SER A 333 13.44 -7.82 -18.84
CA SER A 333 12.64 -7.61 -20.06
C SER A 333 13.04 -8.51 -21.24
N SER A 334 14.22 -9.13 -21.20
CA SER A 334 14.74 -9.96 -22.31
C SER A 334 14.72 -11.46 -22.02
N ARG A 335 14.52 -11.86 -20.76
CA ARG A 335 14.52 -13.27 -20.36
C ARG A 335 13.13 -13.87 -20.43
N ASN A 336 13.02 -14.99 -21.14
CA ASN A 336 11.92 -15.92 -20.98
C ASN A 336 11.74 -16.24 -19.49
N PRO A 337 10.50 -16.36 -18.98
CA PRO A 337 10.25 -16.73 -17.59
C PRO A 337 10.89 -18.09 -17.31
N THR A 338 12.05 -18.08 -16.64
CA THR A 338 12.64 -19.32 -16.12
C THR A 338 11.95 -19.66 -14.81
N LEU A 339 11.86 -20.96 -14.49
CA LEU A 339 11.35 -21.42 -13.19
C LEU A 339 12.08 -20.73 -12.02
N GLY A 340 13.39 -20.49 -12.17
CA GLY A 340 14.20 -19.75 -11.21
C GLY A 340 13.74 -18.31 -10.98
N ASN A 341 13.36 -17.59 -12.04
CA ASN A 341 12.85 -16.21 -11.90
C ASN A 341 11.51 -16.18 -11.16
N VAL A 342 10.62 -17.12 -11.45
CA VAL A 342 9.32 -17.24 -10.75
C VAL A 342 9.54 -17.58 -9.28
N LEU A 343 10.43 -18.53 -8.97
CA LEU A 343 10.74 -18.88 -7.59
C LEU A 343 11.37 -17.72 -6.82
N SER A 344 12.30 -16.99 -7.44
CA SER A 344 12.92 -15.80 -6.85
C SER A 344 11.88 -14.70 -6.57
N LEU A 345 10.96 -14.48 -7.50
CA LEU A 345 9.84 -13.55 -7.31
C LEU A 345 8.98 -13.96 -6.11
N LEU A 346 8.51 -15.21 -6.07
CA LEU A 346 7.68 -15.69 -4.98
C LEU A 346 8.41 -15.61 -3.63
N LEU A 347 9.69 -15.96 -3.59
CA LEU A 347 10.53 -15.86 -2.41
C LEU A 347 10.65 -14.40 -1.91
N ALA A 348 10.78 -13.42 -2.80
CA ALA A 348 10.79 -12.01 -2.44
C ALA A 348 9.49 -11.58 -1.72
N PHE A 349 8.33 -11.97 -2.27
CA PHE A 349 7.03 -11.70 -1.64
C PHE A 349 6.85 -12.47 -0.33
N CYS A 350 7.35 -13.71 -0.23
CA CYS A 350 7.32 -14.49 1.00
C CYS A 350 8.10 -13.78 2.12
N VAL A 351 9.36 -13.41 1.86
CA VAL A 351 10.22 -12.77 2.86
C VAL A 351 9.66 -11.39 3.26
N SER A 352 9.16 -10.61 2.30
CA SER A 352 8.49 -9.35 2.60
C SER A 352 7.21 -9.53 3.42
N GLY A 353 6.42 -10.57 3.13
CA GLY A 353 5.22 -10.93 3.87
C GLY A 353 5.55 -11.36 5.30
N LEU A 354 6.61 -12.14 5.46
CA LEU A 354 7.13 -12.57 6.77
C LEU A 354 7.49 -11.35 7.64
N PHE A 355 8.28 -10.40 7.11
CA PHE A 355 8.61 -9.17 7.85
C PHE A 355 7.37 -8.36 8.23
N ALA A 356 6.43 -8.19 7.29
CA ALA A 356 5.19 -7.49 7.55
C ALA A 356 4.36 -8.15 8.67
N GLY A 357 4.25 -9.48 8.63
CA GLY A 357 3.49 -10.23 9.63
C GLY A 357 4.15 -10.28 11.00
N ILE A 358 5.48 -10.35 11.09
CA ILE A 358 6.21 -10.20 12.35
C ILE A 358 5.92 -8.84 12.97
N LEU A 359 6.01 -7.77 12.17
CA LEU A 359 5.72 -6.41 12.62
C LEU A 359 4.26 -6.24 13.06
N HIS A 360 3.32 -6.84 12.33
CA HIS A 360 1.91 -6.78 12.68
C HIS A 360 1.61 -7.57 13.96
N GLY A 361 2.12 -8.79 14.11
CA GLY A 361 1.99 -9.59 15.33
C GLY A 361 2.59 -8.88 16.55
N ALA A 362 3.80 -8.34 16.43
CA ALA A 362 4.44 -7.56 17.49
C ALA A 362 3.63 -6.31 17.87
N SER A 363 3.04 -5.63 16.87
CA SER A 363 2.21 -4.45 17.14
C SER A 363 0.91 -4.75 17.89
N VAL A 364 0.35 -5.94 17.70
CA VAL A 364 -0.81 -6.44 18.43
C VAL A 364 -0.43 -6.77 19.86
N ASP A 365 0.65 -7.52 20.05
CA ASP A 365 1.15 -7.94 21.37
C ASP A 365 1.54 -6.73 22.25
N TRP A 366 2.26 -5.76 21.67
CA TRP A 366 2.60 -4.51 22.34
C TRP A 366 1.42 -3.55 22.56
N ASN A 367 0.22 -3.91 22.10
CA ASN A 367 -0.97 -3.08 22.20
C ASN A 367 -0.74 -1.64 21.69
N LEU A 368 0.06 -1.48 20.63
CA LEU A 368 0.41 -0.16 20.09
C LEU A 368 -0.83 0.63 19.67
N TRP A 369 -1.82 -0.08 19.12
CA TRP A 369 -3.05 0.49 18.57
C TRP A 369 -4.28 -0.21 19.15
N GLN A 370 -4.62 0.15 20.39
CA GLN A 370 -5.86 -0.30 21.01
C GLN A 370 -7.08 0.29 20.28
N GLY A 371 -8.09 -0.55 19.99
CA GLY A 371 -9.40 -0.06 19.54
C GLY A 371 -9.69 -0.12 18.04
N GLY A 372 -9.21 -1.12 17.29
CA GLY A 372 -9.67 -1.32 15.91
C GLY A 372 -9.30 -0.18 14.95
N TRP A 373 -8.05 0.28 15.01
CA TRP A 373 -7.54 1.33 14.12
C TRP A 373 -7.56 0.91 12.65
N GLY A 374 -8.08 1.78 11.79
CA GLY A 374 -8.05 1.63 10.34
C GLY A 374 -6.63 1.77 9.79
N GLY A 375 -6.31 1.00 8.75
CA GLY A 375 -5.02 1.10 8.04
C GLY A 375 -3.78 0.48 8.71
N LYS A 376 -3.83 0.04 9.98
CA LYS A 376 -2.66 -0.51 10.71
C LYS A 376 -1.94 -1.66 9.98
N ALA A 377 -2.71 -2.60 9.42
CA ALA A 377 -2.16 -3.73 8.65
C ALA A 377 -1.42 -3.24 7.39
N GLY A 378 -1.89 -2.16 6.78
CA GLY A 378 -1.22 -1.52 5.65
C GLY A 378 0.10 -0.86 6.03
N VAL A 379 0.18 -0.23 7.21
CA VAL A 379 1.44 0.29 7.75
C VAL A 379 2.46 -0.83 7.94
N CYS A 380 2.05 -1.94 8.57
CA CYS A 380 2.93 -3.11 8.76
C CYS A 380 3.40 -3.70 7.42
N ALA A 381 2.49 -3.83 6.44
CA ALA A 381 2.83 -4.26 5.09
C ALA A 381 3.83 -3.32 4.40
N PHE A 382 3.61 -2.01 4.51
CA PHE A 382 4.48 -0.99 3.94
C PHE A 382 5.90 -1.04 4.54
N VAL A 383 6.00 -1.08 5.87
CA VAL A 383 7.28 -1.18 6.58
C VAL A 383 7.96 -2.50 6.24
N GLY A 384 7.24 -3.63 6.20
CA GLY A 384 7.79 -4.92 5.80
C GLY A 384 8.42 -4.91 4.39
N CYS A 385 7.75 -4.29 3.42
CA CYS A 385 8.28 -4.12 2.07
C CYS A 385 9.54 -3.24 2.03
N MET A 386 9.55 -2.14 2.80
CA MET A 386 10.70 -1.23 2.89
C MET A 386 11.90 -1.90 3.58
N THR A 387 11.67 -2.69 4.62
CA THR A 387 12.71 -3.48 5.29
C THR A 387 13.34 -4.48 4.34
N TYR A 388 12.53 -5.28 3.65
CA TYR A 388 13.02 -6.24 2.65
C TYR A 388 13.87 -5.55 1.57
N ARG A 389 13.39 -4.43 1.03
CA ARG A 389 14.11 -3.67 -0.01
C ARG A 389 15.44 -3.10 0.51
N THR A 390 15.47 -2.61 1.74
CA THR A 390 16.69 -2.06 2.34
C THR A 390 17.72 -3.16 2.57
N MET A 391 17.29 -4.32 3.07
CA MET A 391 18.16 -5.47 3.29
C MET A 391 18.76 -5.99 1.99
N THR A 392 17.95 -6.18 0.95
CA THR A 392 18.43 -6.65 -0.36
C THR A 392 19.36 -5.65 -1.04
N GLY A 393 19.06 -4.34 -0.93
CA GLY A 393 19.95 -3.28 -1.42
C GLY A 393 21.31 -3.27 -0.71
N LEU A 394 21.32 -3.46 0.61
CA LEU A 394 22.56 -3.54 1.40
C LEU A 394 23.39 -4.77 1.01
N LEU A 395 22.75 -5.94 0.86
CA LEU A 395 23.43 -7.17 0.44
C LEU A 395 24.04 -7.03 -0.96
N GLY A 396 23.32 -6.42 -1.91
CA GLY A 396 23.84 -6.12 -3.25
C GLY A 396 25.06 -5.20 -3.22
N ALA A 397 25.02 -4.13 -2.41
CA ALA A 397 26.15 -3.23 -2.24
C ALA A 397 27.39 -3.91 -1.63
N LEU A 398 27.19 -4.85 -0.69
CA LEU A 398 28.28 -5.63 -0.10
C LEU A 398 28.89 -6.62 -1.10
N GLN A 399 28.09 -7.21 -1.98
CA GLN A 399 28.57 -8.11 -3.03
C GLN A 399 29.42 -7.37 -4.07
N THR A 400 29.04 -6.15 -4.46
CA THR A 400 29.82 -5.35 -5.42
C THR A 400 31.18 -4.85 -4.92
N LYS A 401 31.41 -4.90 -3.59
CA LYS A 401 32.69 -4.49 -2.98
C LYS A 401 33.69 -5.64 -2.86
N ARG A 402 33.26 -6.89 -3.06
CA ARG A 402 34.15 -8.05 -3.15
C ARG A 402 34.54 -8.27 -4.59
#